data_AF-A0A2N2XK99-F1
#
_entry.id   AF-A0A2N2XK99-F1
#
_cell.length_a   1.000
_cell.length_b   1.000
_cell.length_c   1.000
_cell.angle_alpha   90.00
_cell.angle_beta   90.00
_cell.angle_gamma   90.00
#
_symmetry.space_group_name_H-M   'P 1'
#
loop_
_entity.id
_entity.type
_entity.pdbx_description
1 polymer ?
#
loop_
_entity_poly.entity_id
_entity_poly.type
_entity_poly.pdbx_seq_one_letter_code
_entity_poly.pdbx_strand_id
1 'polypeptide(L)'
;MRKLIECVPNFSEGNDMNVIKQITEQIETVEGVKLLDVDPGQATNRTVVTFVGTPDEVIEAAFRAIKKACEVIDMRHHKGAHPRFGATDVCPLVPVANITMEETITYARKLAERVGNELLFPVYCYESAAFTSARKNLA
;
A
#
# COMPACT_ATOMS: atom_id res chain seq x y z
N MET A 1 -6.07 -8.54 -23.99
CA MET A 1 -6.91 -7.74 -23.06
C MET A 1 -5.98 -7.13 -22.00
N ARG A 2 -6.31 -5.98 -21.40
CA ARG A 2 -5.43 -5.27 -20.44
C ARG A 2 -5.50 -5.94 -19.05
N LYS A 3 -4.36 -6.22 -18.44
CA LYS A 3 -4.28 -6.70 -17.04
C LYS A 3 -4.57 -5.54 -16.08
N LEU A 4 -5.35 -5.77 -15.03
CA LEU A 4 -5.63 -4.77 -14.00
C LEU A 4 -5.46 -5.35 -12.60
N ILE A 5 -4.73 -4.62 -11.76
CA ILE A 5 -4.61 -4.83 -10.32
C ILE A 5 -5.21 -3.62 -9.61
N GLU A 6 -5.97 -3.85 -8.55
CA GLU A 6 -6.33 -2.86 -7.55
C GLU A 6 -5.34 -2.94 -6.38
N CYS A 7 -4.90 -1.80 -5.86
CA CYS A 7 -4.07 -1.69 -4.69
C CYS A 7 -4.79 -0.85 -3.64
N VAL A 8 -4.82 -1.35 -2.40
CA VAL A 8 -5.58 -0.77 -1.30
C VAL A 8 -4.68 -0.50 -0.08
N PRO A 9 -3.61 0.32 -0.18
CA PRO A 9 -2.74 0.57 0.95
C PRO A 9 -3.45 1.28 2.09
N ASN A 10 -2.95 1.05 3.31
CA ASN A 10 -3.47 1.67 4.51
C ASN A 10 -2.34 2.45 5.18
N PHE A 11 -2.53 3.75 5.33
CA PHE A 11 -1.55 4.65 5.93
C PHE A 11 -1.96 5.02 7.36
N SER A 12 -1.00 5.05 8.28
CA SER A 12 -1.17 5.43 9.69
C SER A 12 -1.24 6.95 9.86
N GLU A 13 -2.20 7.56 9.16
CA GLU A 13 -2.60 8.96 9.27
C GLU A 13 -4.08 9.05 8.86
N GLY A 14 -4.89 9.82 9.59
CA GLY A 14 -6.33 10.01 9.33
C GLY A 14 -6.86 11.36 9.82
N ASN A 15 -5.98 12.29 10.21
CA ASN A 15 -6.31 13.60 10.76
C ASN A 15 -5.69 14.75 9.93
N ASP A 16 -4.42 14.63 9.54
CA ASP A 16 -3.74 15.64 8.70
C ASP A 16 -3.96 15.38 7.20
N MET A 17 -4.94 16.09 6.63
CA MET A 17 -5.26 16.03 5.21
C MET A 17 -4.12 16.47 4.28
N ASN A 18 -3.16 17.29 4.75
CA ASN A 18 -1.99 17.68 3.97
C ASN A 18 -0.92 16.56 3.95
N VAL A 19 -0.79 15.77 5.02
CA VAL A 19 0.03 14.55 5.02
C VAL A 19 -0.58 13.50 4.07
N ILE A 20 -1.90 13.27 4.16
CA ILE A 20 -2.63 12.35 3.27
C ILE A 20 -2.48 12.78 1.80
N LYS A 21 -2.70 14.06 1.49
CA LYS A 21 -2.59 14.62 0.13
C LYS A 21 -1.20 14.42 -0.48
N GLN A 22 -0.13 14.66 0.30
CA GLN A 22 1.24 14.44 -0.19
C GLN A 22 1.49 12.98 -0.61
N ILE A 23 0.90 12.01 0.11
CA ILE A 23 0.99 10.58 -0.19
C ILE A 23 0.18 10.25 -1.45
N THR A 24 -1.08 10.71 -1.55
CA THR A 24 -1.96 10.40 -2.68
C THR A 24 -1.50 11.05 -3.98
N GLU A 25 -0.92 12.25 -3.93
CA GLU A 25 -0.32 12.92 -5.09
C GLU A 25 0.76 12.06 -5.75
N GLN A 26 1.51 11.26 -4.98
CA GLN A 26 2.51 10.36 -5.56
C GLN A 26 1.90 9.26 -6.44
N ILE A 27 0.71 8.78 -6.10
CA ILE A 27 -0.03 7.78 -6.87
C ILE A 27 -0.47 8.39 -8.22
N GLU A 28 -0.97 9.62 -8.18
CA GLU A 28 -1.42 10.36 -9.37
C GLU A 28 -0.27 10.78 -10.30
N THR A 29 0.98 10.83 -9.83
CA THR A 29 2.16 11.05 -10.70
C THR A 29 2.53 9.87 -11.60
N VAL A 30 1.86 8.73 -11.48
CA VAL A 30 2.16 7.52 -12.27
C VAL A 30 1.14 7.35 -13.39
N GLU A 31 1.59 7.58 -14.62
CA GLU A 31 0.76 7.39 -15.82
C GLU A 31 0.22 5.95 -15.87
N GLY A 32 -1.05 5.80 -16.24
CA GLY A 32 -1.71 4.49 -16.32
C GLY A 32 -2.29 3.95 -15.01
N VAL A 33 -2.07 4.65 -13.88
CA VAL A 33 -2.79 4.44 -12.61
C VAL A 33 -3.93 5.45 -12.48
N LYS A 34 -5.02 5.02 -11.84
CA LYS A 34 -6.15 5.87 -11.45
C LYS A 34 -6.42 5.72 -9.96
N LEU A 35 -6.30 6.82 -9.21
CA LEU A 35 -6.82 6.95 -7.86
C LEU A 35 -8.36 6.86 -7.90
N LEU A 36 -8.94 5.96 -7.10
CA LEU A 36 -10.37 5.69 -7.06
C LEU A 36 -11.03 6.28 -5.82
N ASP A 37 -10.38 6.12 -4.65
CA ASP A 37 -10.94 6.53 -3.36
C ASP A 37 -9.85 6.84 -2.32
N VAL A 38 -10.19 7.69 -1.35
CA VAL A 38 -9.35 8.10 -0.21
C VAL A 38 -10.28 8.28 1.00
N ASP A 39 -10.29 7.31 1.92
CA ASP A 39 -11.17 7.26 3.09
C ASP A 39 -10.37 7.44 4.40
N PRO A 40 -10.29 8.67 4.94
CA PRO A 40 -9.58 8.98 6.18
C PRO A 40 -10.46 8.82 7.42
N GLY A 41 -10.13 7.84 8.28
CA GLY A 41 -10.75 7.68 9.59
C GLY A 41 -10.00 8.44 10.69
N GLN A 42 -10.59 9.52 11.22
CA GLN A 42 -10.01 10.29 12.35
C GLN A 42 -9.85 9.45 13.61
N ALA A 43 -10.90 8.71 14.01
CA ALA A 43 -10.89 7.89 15.22
C ALA A 43 -9.91 6.71 15.15
N THR A 44 -9.76 6.10 13.97
CA THR A 44 -8.78 5.06 13.71
C THR A 44 -7.37 5.62 13.50
N ASN A 45 -7.24 6.91 13.18
CA ASN A 45 -6.06 7.59 12.65
C ASN A 45 -5.44 6.80 11.48
N ARG A 46 -6.29 6.44 10.52
CA ARG A 46 -5.95 5.52 9.44
C ARG A 46 -6.68 5.91 8.16
N THR A 47 -5.95 6.09 7.07
CA THR A 47 -6.53 6.34 5.74
C THR A 47 -6.40 5.09 4.89
N VAL A 48 -7.53 4.64 4.35
CA VAL A 48 -7.58 3.63 3.29
C VAL A 48 -7.53 4.37 1.95
N VAL A 49 -6.61 4.00 1.08
CA VAL A 49 -6.50 4.58 -0.27
C VAL A 49 -6.71 3.46 -1.27
N THR A 50 -7.51 3.69 -2.31
CA THR A 50 -7.82 2.69 -3.34
C THR A 50 -7.41 3.22 -4.71
N PHE A 51 -6.61 2.47 -5.46
CA PHE A 51 -6.25 2.81 -6.84
C PHE A 51 -6.11 1.58 -7.73
N VAL A 52 -6.28 1.77 -9.04
CA VAL A 52 -6.25 0.68 -10.04
C VAL A 52 -5.36 1.05 -11.22
N GLY A 53 -4.69 0.06 -11.81
CA GLY A 53 -3.86 0.26 -12.99
C GLY A 53 -3.33 -1.04 -13.57
N THR A 54 -2.44 -0.94 -14.55
CA THR A 54 -1.65 -2.10 -15.00
C THR A 54 -0.59 -2.49 -13.96
N PRO A 55 -0.15 -3.76 -13.93
CA PRO A 55 0.57 -4.31 -12.78
C PRO A 55 1.85 -3.55 -12.39
N ASP A 56 2.70 -3.20 -13.35
CA ASP A 56 3.98 -2.54 -13.07
C ASP A 56 3.80 -1.08 -12.63
N GLU A 57 2.84 -0.36 -13.23
CA GLU A 57 2.50 1.01 -12.84
C GLU A 57 1.85 1.05 -11.44
N VAL A 58 1.04 0.05 -11.08
CA VAL A 58 0.51 -0.12 -9.71
C VAL A 58 1.64 -0.34 -8.70
N ILE A 59 2.67 -1.13 -9.04
CA ILE A 59 3.83 -1.31 -8.16
C ILE A 59 4.65 -0.02 -8.02
N GLU A 60 4.82 0.75 -9.09
CA GLU A 60 5.49 2.05 -9.02
C GLU A 60 4.71 3.05 -8.14
N ALA A 61 3.40 3.16 -8.32
CA ALA A 61 2.54 4.03 -7.51
C ALA A 61 2.54 3.64 -6.03
N ALA A 62 2.39 2.34 -5.73
CA ALA A 62 2.47 1.82 -4.37
C ALA A 62 3.82 2.14 -3.73
N PHE A 63 4.93 1.91 -4.44
CA PHE A 63 6.27 2.20 -3.96
C PHE A 63 6.48 3.70 -3.65
N ARG A 64 6.06 4.61 -4.54
CA ARG A 64 6.17 6.06 -4.30
C ARG A 64 5.32 6.51 -3.11
N ALA A 65 4.10 5.99 -2.97
CA ALA A 65 3.21 6.29 -1.86
C ALA A 65 3.79 5.80 -0.51
N ILE A 66 4.32 4.57 -0.47
CA ILE A 66 5.02 4.01 0.70
C ILE A 66 6.23 4.87 1.06
N LYS A 67 7.08 5.20 0.08
CA LYS A 67 8.25 6.06 0.28
C LYS A 67 7.85 7.40 0.88
N LYS A 68 6.83 8.06 0.32
CA LYS A 68 6.35 9.34 0.85
C LYS A 68 5.80 9.18 2.26
N ALA A 69 4.99 8.16 2.54
CA ALA A 69 4.48 7.90 3.89
C ALA A 69 5.61 7.73 4.92
N CYS A 70 6.71 7.07 4.57
CA CYS A 70 7.91 6.96 5.41
C CYS A 70 8.64 8.30 5.64
N GLU A 71 8.50 9.27 4.73
CA GLU A 71 9.06 10.62 4.87
C GLU A 71 8.18 11.55 5.71
N VAL A 72 6.84 11.38 5.69
CA VAL A 72 5.88 12.33 6.30
C VAL A 72 5.13 11.82 7.54
N ILE A 73 5.11 10.52 7.84
CA ILE A 73 4.43 9.95 9.02
C ILE A 73 5.45 9.55 10.09
N ASP A 74 5.42 10.22 11.25
CA ASP A 74 6.24 9.86 12.41
C ASP A 74 5.49 8.91 13.36
N MET A 75 5.75 7.61 13.22
CA MET A 75 5.15 6.56 14.03
C MET A 75 5.43 6.64 15.55
N ARG A 76 6.41 7.46 15.98
CA ARG A 76 6.69 7.70 17.41
C ARG A 76 5.57 8.50 18.08
N HIS A 77 4.87 9.34 17.31
CA HIS A 77 3.80 10.21 17.78
C HIS A 77 2.41 9.69 17.40
N HIS A 78 2.32 8.78 16.41
CA HIS A 78 1.07 8.23 15.91
C HIS A 78 0.24 7.47 16.98
N LYS A 79 -1.01 7.88 17.16
CA LYS A 79 -2.01 7.24 18.03
C LYS A 79 -3.37 7.20 17.33
N GLY A 80 -4.08 6.09 17.43
CA GLY A 80 -5.41 5.87 16.85
C GLY A 80 -6.04 4.60 17.41
N ALA A 81 -7.34 4.42 17.22
CA ALA A 81 -8.08 3.26 17.75
C ALA A 81 -7.80 1.94 17.00
N HIS A 82 -7.20 2.00 15.81
CA HIS A 82 -6.90 0.80 15.01
C HIS A 82 -5.50 0.26 15.33
N PRO A 83 -5.31 -1.07 15.50
CA PRO A 83 -3.99 -1.69 15.55
C PRO A 83 -3.16 -1.32 14.31
N ARG A 84 -1.87 -1.02 14.50
CA ARG A 84 -0.97 -0.64 13.40
C ARG A 84 0.49 -0.91 13.72
N PHE A 85 1.22 -1.35 12.70
CA PHE A 85 2.63 -1.73 12.76
C PHE A 85 3.58 -0.73 12.06
N GLY A 86 3.11 -0.02 11.02
CA GLY A 86 3.97 0.89 10.22
C GLY A 86 3.26 2.13 9.67
N ALA A 87 4.05 3.06 9.11
CA ALA A 87 3.56 4.26 8.44
C ALA A 87 2.66 3.91 7.23
N THR A 88 3.09 2.93 6.43
CA THR A 88 2.17 2.06 5.70
C THR A 88 2.00 0.79 6.54
N ASP A 89 0.75 0.45 6.87
CA ASP A 89 0.43 -0.68 7.72
C ASP A 89 0.27 -1.98 6.89
N VAL A 90 -0.49 -1.89 5.80
CA VAL A 90 -0.62 -2.95 4.78
C VAL A 90 -0.71 -2.34 3.39
N CYS A 91 -0.35 -3.13 2.38
CA CYS A 91 -0.41 -2.77 0.97
C CYS A 91 -0.87 -3.96 0.10
N PRO A 92 -2.13 -4.41 0.23
CA PRO A 92 -2.70 -5.47 -0.60
C PRO A 92 -2.67 -5.14 -2.10
N LEU A 93 -2.61 -6.19 -2.91
CA LEU A 93 -2.82 -6.19 -4.35
C LEU A 93 -3.91 -7.21 -4.68
N VAL A 94 -4.94 -6.78 -5.41
CA VAL A 94 -6.13 -7.58 -5.73
C VAL A 94 -6.23 -7.74 -7.25
N PRO A 95 -6.36 -8.97 -7.79
CA PRO A 95 -6.56 -9.18 -9.22
C PRO A 95 -7.95 -8.69 -9.65
N VAL A 96 -8.03 -7.77 -10.62
CA VAL A 96 -9.30 -7.20 -11.10
C VAL A 96 -9.70 -7.76 -12.47
N ALA A 97 -8.79 -7.73 -13.45
CA ALA A 97 -9.10 -8.18 -14.81
C ALA A 97 -7.87 -8.79 -15.51
N ASN A 98 -8.09 -9.90 -16.21
CA ASN A 98 -7.10 -10.57 -17.08
C ASN A 98 -5.78 -10.94 -16.38
N ILE A 99 -5.79 -11.09 -15.06
CA ILE A 99 -4.65 -11.47 -14.23
C ILE A 99 -5.11 -12.42 -13.13
N THR A 100 -4.29 -13.41 -12.84
CA THR A 100 -4.54 -14.42 -11.80
C THR A 100 -4.02 -13.98 -10.43
N MET A 101 -4.45 -14.68 -9.38
CA MET A 101 -3.88 -14.51 -8.04
C MET A 101 -2.38 -14.88 -8.01
N GLU A 102 -1.95 -15.93 -8.75
CA GLU A 102 -0.55 -16.37 -8.81
C GLU A 102 0.37 -15.30 -9.42
N GLU A 103 -0.07 -14.64 -10.49
CA GLU A 103 0.63 -13.49 -11.05
C GLU A 103 0.66 -12.33 -10.05
N THR A 104 -0.46 -12.04 -9.38
CA THR A 104 -0.56 -10.94 -8.41
C THR A 104 0.35 -11.14 -7.20
N ILE A 105 0.54 -12.38 -6.71
CA ILE A 105 1.53 -12.74 -5.68
C ILE A 105 2.96 -12.36 -6.11
N THR A 106 3.28 -12.55 -7.39
CA THR A 106 4.60 -12.19 -7.93
C THR A 106 4.82 -10.67 -7.87
N TYR A 107 3.80 -9.86 -8.19
CA TYR A 107 3.86 -8.40 -8.04
C TYR A 107 3.93 -7.94 -6.58
N ALA A 108 3.22 -8.61 -5.66
CA ALA A 108 3.30 -8.31 -4.22
C ALA A 108 4.71 -8.54 -3.67
N ARG A 109 5.36 -9.64 -4.08
CA ARG A 109 6.75 -9.94 -3.71
C ARG A 109 7.75 -8.98 -4.35
N LYS A 110 7.56 -8.60 -5.61
CA LYS A 110 8.36 -7.57 -6.31
C LYS A 110 8.31 -6.22 -5.59
N LEU A 111 7.13 -5.80 -5.13
CA LEU A 111 6.97 -4.58 -4.31
C LEU A 111 7.70 -4.71 -2.97
N ALA A 112 7.50 -5.83 -2.27
CA ALA A 112 8.11 -6.06 -0.96
C ALA A 112 9.65 -6.08 -1.01
N GLU A 113 10.23 -6.75 -2.01
CA GLU A 113 11.67 -6.76 -2.26
C GLU A 113 12.19 -5.35 -2.54
N ARG A 114 11.50 -4.59 -3.40
CA ARG A 114 11.90 -3.23 -3.74
C ARG A 114 11.86 -2.29 -2.53
N VAL A 115 10.79 -2.33 -1.73
CA VAL A 115 10.67 -1.54 -0.49
C VAL A 115 11.78 -1.93 0.50
N GLY A 116 12.05 -3.23 0.67
CA GLY A 116 13.12 -3.70 1.56
C GLY A 116 14.52 -3.27 1.12
N ASN A 117 14.80 -3.32 -0.19
CA ASN A 117 16.12 -3.00 -0.75
C ASN A 117 16.37 -1.50 -0.91
N GLU A 118 15.39 -0.72 -1.39
CA GLU A 118 15.57 0.71 -1.68
C GLU A 118 15.26 1.61 -0.47
N LEU A 119 14.29 1.24 0.38
CA LEU A 119 13.87 2.06 1.53
C LEU A 119 14.41 1.52 2.87
N LEU A 120 15.04 0.34 2.88
CA LEU A 120 15.67 -0.29 4.05
C LEU A 120 14.72 -0.56 5.23
N PHE A 121 13.41 -0.67 4.95
CA PHE A 121 12.40 -1.05 5.94
C PHE A 121 12.13 -2.57 5.92
N PRO A 122 11.86 -3.19 7.09
CA PRO A 122 11.51 -4.61 7.13
C PRO A 122 10.09 -4.83 6.58
N VAL A 123 9.96 -5.65 5.53
CA VAL A 123 8.68 -5.96 4.87
C VAL A 123 8.28 -7.42 5.06
N TYR A 124 6.98 -7.64 5.25
CA TYR A 124 6.38 -8.95 5.50
C TYR A 124 5.31 -9.21 4.44
N CYS A 125 5.50 -10.21 3.58
CA CYS A 125 4.41 -10.72 2.72
C CYS A 125 3.43 -11.54 3.56
N TYR A 126 2.13 -11.32 3.34
CA TYR A 126 1.03 -11.92 4.09
C TYR A 126 -0.03 -12.57 3.17
N GLU A 127 -1.04 -13.23 3.75
CA GLU A 127 -2.09 -13.98 3.05
C GLU A 127 -1.53 -14.88 1.92
N SER A 128 -2.07 -14.77 0.70
CA SER A 128 -1.66 -15.55 -0.47
C SER A 128 -0.18 -15.34 -0.86
N ALA A 129 0.40 -14.18 -0.52
CA ALA A 129 1.79 -13.87 -0.82
C ALA A 129 2.79 -14.39 0.25
N ALA A 130 2.29 -14.82 1.42
CA ALA A 130 3.13 -15.24 2.55
C ALA A 130 4.12 -16.36 2.17
N PHE A 131 5.35 -16.25 2.68
CA PHE A 131 6.38 -17.28 2.52
C PHE A 131 6.27 -18.41 3.56
N THR A 132 5.56 -18.18 4.67
CA THR A 132 5.37 -19.14 5.76
C THR A 132 3.92 -19.11 6.25
N SER A 133 3.42 -20.24 6.76
CA SER A 133 2.06 -20.36 7.30
C SER A 133 1.79 -19.36 8.44
N ALA A 134 2.80 -19.10 9.28
CA ALA A 134 2.74 -18.17 10.40
C ALA A 134 2.55 -16.69 10.00
N ARG A 135 2.61 -16.35 8.70
CA ARG A 135 2.36 -15.00 8.17
C ARG A 135 1.13 -14.92 7.26
N LYS A 136 0.30 -15.98 7.20
CA LYS A 136 -0.92 -15.93 6.38
C LYS A 136 -1.91 -14.92 6.95
N ASN A 137 -2.36 -15.15 8.19
CA ASN A 137 -3.20 -14.20 8.89
C ASN A 137 -2.43 -12.89 9.16
N LEU A 138 -3.10 -11.76 8.96
CA LEU A 138 -2.60 -10.43 9.31
C LEU A 138 -2.68 -10.13 10.81
N ALA A 139 -3.65 -10.74 11.51
CA ALA A 139 -3.98 -10.52 12.92
C ALA A 139 -3.36 -11.57 13.87
#